data_AF-A0A7K0IYF4-F1
#
_entry.id   AF-A0A7K0IYF4-F1
#
_cell.length_a   1.000
_cell.length_b   1.000
_cell.length_c   1.000
_cell.angle_alpha   90.00
_cell.angle_beta   90.00
_cell.angle_gamma   90.00
#
_symmetry.space_group_name_H-M   'P 1'
#
loop_
_entity.id
_entity.type
_entity.pdbx_description
1 polymer ?
#
loop_
_entity_poly.entity_id
_entity_poly.type
_entity_poly.pdbx_seq_one_letter_code
_entity_poly.pdbx_strand_id
1 'polypeptide(L)'
;MKLIGTCIVVLLVSYLSSVVESNAATKVTVTQSSETVYTVYVSDVAKASAIDFTIYYDADTLSDPVISSGPVATGAGAMQFPNVAKRGELRVVFVTTAKGAFIRDNGLLATVTFTKKGTVPSRPPELKSEMFSDTGAQVSVESIVTPPAGAEIVGTPGSTDSTVAATTNNNSNNNSNNSNIEAGVNPVSANQTVQNPVGTMGSVTKVAPNQSGSQTTIVEYQSAFSSVAQEKSSTQTDVGSVAESTPPQSGQLTRSEKLQSSADPVDRDKENFPVSKKAAELPLVNMKSLDSVAERFRVYKGPRTLKGFSALFDDKKYKSAGVVQIPKIAVSDGKKMVTVKITLPAGSAVPSFSLKGANLKGLKSSSDKYLELEAVPQKNKLDVRLSLIMAKEMAEIPLLVVPPVSIDIAALSDQAMENLLLKAVSGNKVPVYDLNADGKQDYLDDYILVAHWMLKLKTDKHTPAVKTVVPR
;
A
#
# COMPACT_ATOMS: atom_id res chain seq x y z
N MET A 1 -56.62 6.37 -38.49
CA MET A 1 -56.12 5.42 -37.48
C MET A 1 -55.02 4.46 -37.97
N LYS A 2 -54.88 4.15 -39.27
CA LYS A 2 -53.79 3.27 -39.77
C LYS A 2 -52.37 3.85 -39.69
N LEU A 3 -52.20 5.18 -39.60
CA LEU A 3 -50.90 5.84 -39.58
C LEU A 3 -50.19 5.81 -38.20
N ILE A 4 -50.94 5.65 -37.10
CA ILE A 4 -50.39 5.68 -35.73
C ILE A 4 -49.73 4.34 -35.37
N GLY A 5 -50.25 3.23 -35.90
CA GLY A 5 -49.67 1.90 -35.67
C GLY A 5 -48.28 1.72 -36.28
N THR A 6 -48.02 2.32 -37.44
CA THR A 6 -46.73 2.18 -38.14
C THR A 6 -45.60 2.95 -37.45
N CYS A 7 -45.89 4.11 -36.85
CA CYS A 7 -44.88 4.86 -36.08
C CYS A 7 -44.48 4.16 -34.77
N ILE A 8 -45.41 3.45 -34.10
CA ILE A 8 -45.12 2.74 -32.84
C ILE A 8 -44.24 1.51 -33.10
N VAL A 9 -44.44 0.78 -34.20
CA VAL A 9 -43.61 -0.39 -34.54
C VAL A 9 -42.18 0.04 -34.93
N VAL A 10 -42.00 1.16 -35.63
CA VAL A 10 -40.66 1.66 -35.98
C VAL A 10 -39.91 2.17 -34.73
N LEU A 11 -40.60 2.80 -33.78
CA LEU A 11 -40.01 3.22 -32.48
C LEU A 11 -39.67 2.02 -31.57
N LEU A 12 -40.47 0.96 -31.58
CA LEU A 12 -40.21 -0.24 -30.78
C LEU A 12 -39.03 -1.06 -31.35
N VAL A 13 -38.88 -1.13 -32.68
CA VAL A 13 -37.77 -1.82 -33.35
C VAL A 13 -36.45 -1.04 -33.23
N SER A 14 -36.51 0.30 -33.16
CA SER A 14 -35.31 1.12 -32.90
C SER A 14 -34.88 1.11 -31.42
N TYR A 15 -35.77 0.81 -30.47
CA TYR A 15 -35.42 0.61 -29.05
C TYR A 15 -34.80 -0.77 -28.75
N LEU A 16 -35.04 -1.78 -29.60
CA LEU A 16 -34.48 -3.13 -29.48
C LEU A 16 -33.15 -3.31 -30.22
N SER A 17 -32.69 -2.27 -30.93
CA SER A 17 -31.34 -2.21 -31.51
C SER A 17 -30.34 -1.60 -30.52
N SER A 18 -30.39 -2.02 -29.25
CA SER A 18 -29.25 -1.82 -28.36
C SER A 18 -28.11 -2.65 -28.93
N VAL A 19 -27.24 -1.98 -29.69
CA VAL A 19 -26.01 -2.54 -30.26
C VAL A 19 -25.31 -3.24 -29.11
N VAL A 20 -25.31 -4.57 -29.15
CA VAL A 20 -24.37 -5.37 -28.36
C VAL A 20 -23.03 -5.09 -29.00
N GLU A 21 -22.42 -3.96 -28.64
CA GLU A 21 -21.02 -3.72 -28.94
C GLU A 21 -20.29 -4.87 -28.26
N SER A 22 -19.84 -5.85 -29.05
CA SER A 22 -18.91 -6.86 -28.57
C SER A 22 -17.59 -6.14 -28.32
N ASN A 23 -17.52 -5.43 -27.19
CA ASN A 23 -16.31 -4.76 -26.77
C ASN A 23 -15.27 -5.86 -26.60
N ALA A 24 -14.21 -5.78 -27.41
CA ALA A 24 -13.03 -6.62 -27.23
C ALA A 24 -12.63 -6.53 -25.75
N ALA A 25 -12.28 -7.68 -25.15
CA ALA A 25 -11.87 -7.70 -23.75
C ALA A 25 -10.69 -6.74 -23.56
N THR A 26 -10.78 -5.89 -22.54
CA THR A 26 -9.70 -4.96 -22.21
C THR A 26 -8.44 -5.78 -21.89
N LYS A 27 -7.29 -5.41 -22.43
CA LYS A 27 -6.04 -6.14 -22.18
C LYS A 27 -5.22 -5.42 -21.13
N VAL A 28 -4.70 -6.17 -20.16
CA VAL A 28 -3.64 -5.71 -19.26
C VAL A 28 -2.39 -6.54 -19.57
N THR A 29 -1.35 -5.88 -20.07
CA THR A 29 -0.13 -6.54 -20.53
C THR A 29 1.05 -6.16 -19.66
N VAL A 30 1.75 -7.15 -19.09
CA VAL A 30 3.06 -6.96 -18.46
C VAL A 30 4.14 -7.33 -19.47
N THR A 31 5.01 -6.37 -19.79
CA THR A 31 6.18 -6.59 -20.64
C THR A 31 7.45 -6.40 -19.82
N GLN A 32 8.36 -7.36 -19.89
CA GLN A 32 9.68 -7.23 -19.28
C GLN A 32 10.59 -6.36 -20.17
N SER A 33 10.92 -5.16 -19.69
CA SER A 33 11.81 -4.22 -20.42
C SER A 33 13.29 -4.46 -20.11
N SER A 34 13.60 -4.98 -18.91
CA SER A 34 14.93 -5.44 -18.51
C SER A 34 14.80 -6.53 -17.44
N GLU A 35 15.91 -7.10 -16.97
CA GLU A 35 15.88 -8.14 -15.91
C GLU A 35 15.10 -7.72 -14.65
N THR A 36 15.07 -6.43 -14.33
CA THR A 36 14.45 -5.90 -13.11
C THR A 36 13.31 -4.92 -13.36
N VAL A 37 13.01 -4.58 -14.62
CA VAL A 37 12.01 -3.56 -14.96
C VAL A 37 10.90 -4.16 -15.79
N TYR A 38 9.68 -4.02 -15.29
CA TYR A 38 8.45 -4.50 -15.90
C TYR A 38 7.51 -3.33 -16.14
N THR A 39 6.96 -3.23 -17.34
CA THR A 39 6.02 -2.19 -17.74
C THR A 39 4.63 -2.79 -17.90
N VAL A 40 3.64 -2.19 -17.26
CA VAL A 40 2.23 -2.59 -17.32
C VAL A 40 1.53 -1.66 -18.31
N TYR A 41 1.00 -2.22 -19.39
CA TYR A 41 0.21 -1.54 -20.40
C TYR A 41 -1.26 -1.92 -20.28
N VAL A 42 -2.12 -0.98 -20.66
CA VAL A 42 -3.55 -1.23 -20.86
C VAL A 42 -3.92 -0.89 -22.30
N SER A 43 -4.74 -1.74 -22.93
CA SER A 43 -5.31 -1.47 -24.25
C SER A 43 -6.78 -1.85 -24.29
N ASP A 44 -7.50 -1.25 -25.25
CA ASP A 44 -8.93 -1.47 -25.49
C ASP A 44 -9.79 -1.07 -24.28
N VAL A 45 -9.36 -0.02 -23.57
CA VAL A 45 -10.05 0.47 -22.37
C VAL A 45 -11.23 1.35 -22.76
N ALA A 46 -12.46 0.88 -22.58
CA ALA A 46 -13.65 1.70 -22.85
C ALA A 46 -13.76 2.87 -21.84
N LYS A 47 -13.96 2.58 -20.56
CA LYS A 47 -13.96 3.51 -19.42
C LYS A 47 -13.79 2.73 -18.10
N ALA A 48 -12.67 2.88 -17.42
CA ALA A 48 -12.45 2.24 -16.13
C ALA A 48 -12.40 3.27 -14.99
N SER A 49 -13.12 2.99 -13.91
CA SER A 49 -13.01 3.71 -12.63
C SER A 49 -11.95 3.11 -11.72
N ALA A 50 -11.69 1.80 -11.87
CA ALA A 50 -10.63 1.13 -11.15
C ALA A 50 -9.99 0.00 -11.96
N ILE A 51 -8.69 -0.22 -11.73
CA ILE A 51 -7.92 -1.35 -12.25
C ILE A 51 -7.17 -1.97 -11.08
N ASP A 52 -7.37 -3.26 -10.84
CA ASP A 52 -6.66 -4.04 -9.83
C ASP A 52 -5.84 -5.10 -10.53
N PHE A 53 -4.53 -5.10 -10.35
CA PHE A 53 -3.69 -6.17 -10.88
C PHE A 53 -2.73 -6.71 -9.83
N THR A 54 -2.43 -8.00 -9.96
CA THR A 54 -1.47 -8.71 -9.13
C THR A 54 -0.39 -9.33 -10.01
N ILE A 55 0.86 -8.98 -9.72
CA ILE A 55 2.06 -9.58 -10.33
C ILE A 55 2.63 -10.57 -9.32
N TYR A 56 2.69 -11.85 -9.68
CA TYR A 56 3.44 -12.84 -8.94
C TYR A 56 4.85 -12.93 -9.51
N TYR A 57 5.85 -12.76 -8.65
CA TYR A 57 7.24 -12.73 -9.05
C TYR A 57 8.07 -13.73 -8.23
N ASP A 58 9.20 -14.16 -8.77
CA ASP A 58 10.15 -14.98 -8.05
C ASP A 58 10.88 -14.16 -6.98
N ALA A 59 10.49 -14.35 -5.72
CA ALA A 59 11.04 -13.60 -4.59
C ALA A 59 12.43 -14.04 -4.14
N ASP A 60 12.96 -15.12 -4.73
CA ASP A 60 14.33 -15.56 -4.49
C ASP A 60 15.30 -14.83 -5.42
N THR A 61 14.83 -14.39 -6.59
CA THR A 61 15.62 -13.63 -7.57
C THR A 61 15.27 -12.15 -7.64
N LEU A 62 14.13 -11.70 -7.10
CA LEU A 62 13.70 -10.30 -7.08
C LEU A 62 13.22 -9.85 -5.68
N SER A 63 13.41 -8.58 -5.34
CA SER A 63 12.89 -7.97 -4.11
C SER A 63 12.56 -6.49 -4.24
N ASP A 64 11.99 -5.93 -3.17
CA ASP A 64 11.80 -4.49 -3.00
C ASP A 64 11.13 -3.82 -4.21
N PRO A 65 9.92 -4.28 -4.63
CA PRO A 65 9.23 -3.68 -5.76
C PRO A 65 8.92 -2.21 -5.50
N VAL A 66 9.31 -1.36 -6.45
CA VAL A 66 9.00 0.06 -6.51
C VAL A 66 8.11 0.29 -7.73
N ILE A 67 7.01 1.01 -7.56
CA ILE A 67 6.05 1.23 -8.63
C ILE A 67 5.94 2.72 -8.92
N SER A 68 5.96 3.06 -10.20
CA SER A 68 5.75 4.40 -10.72
C SER A 68 4.54 4.41 -11.64
N SER A 69 3.62 5.36 -11.43
CA SER A 69 2.43 5.53 -12.27
C SER A 69 2.81 6.02 -13.67
N GLY A 70 2.21 5.41 -14.68
CA GLY A 70 2.37 5.81 -16.08
C GLY A 70 1.47 7.00 -16.49
N PRO A 71 1.65 7.52 -17.71
CA PRO A 71 0.87 8.63 -18.26
C PRO A 71 -0.65 8.37 -18.27
N VAL A 72 -1.07 7.13 -18.52
CA VAL A 72 -2.50 6.78 -18.58
C VAL A 72 -3.17 6.95 -17.21
N ALA A 73 -2.54 6.41 -16.16
CA ALA A 73 -3.04 6.55 -14.79
C ALA A 73 -3.02 8.02 -14.32
N THR A 74 -1.91 8.72 -14.56
CA THR A 74 -1.75 10.11 -14.12
C THR A 74 -2.63 11.09 -14.89
N GLY A 75 -2.80 10.90 -16.19
CA GLY A 75 -3.71 11.69 -17.03
C GLY A 75 -5.17 11.54 -16.62
N ALA A 76 -5.57 10.34 -16.21
CA ALA A 76 -6.88 10.06 -15.65
C ALA A 76 -7.07 10.58 -14.20
N GLY A 77 -6.03 11.13 -13.57
CA GLY A 77 -6.07 11.49 -12.15
C GLY A 77 -6.30 10.29 -11.23
N ALA A 78 -5.88 9.10 -11.64
CA ALA A 78 -6.01 7.89 -10.85
C ALA A 78 -5.04 7.91 -9.65
N MET A 79 -5.54 7.51 -8.49
CA MET A 79 -4.75 7.26 -7.30
C MET A 79 -4.24 5.82 -7.31
N GLN A 80 -3.01 5.61 -6.86
CA GLN A 80 -2.35 4.32 -6.84
C GLN A 80 -2.22 3.78 -5.41
N PHE A 81 -2.55 2.51 -5.20
CA PHE A 81 -2.45 1.81 -3.92
C PHE A 81 -1.66 0.50 -4.09
N PRO A 82 -0.33 0.53 -3.92
CA PRO A 82 0.48 -0.67 -3.95
C PRO A 82 0.42 -1.43 -2.61
N ASN A 83 0.36 -2.76 -2.69
CA ASN A 83 0.47 -3.66 -1.54
C ASN A 83 1.59 -4.69 -1.80
N VAL A 84 2.61 -4.63 -0.95
CA VAL A 84 3.83 -5.45 -0.99
C VAL A 84 3.97 -6.32 0.27
N ALA A 85 2.87 -6.53 1.00
CA ALA A 85 2.89 -7.20 2.29
C ALA A 85 3.27 -8.70 2.20
N LYS A 86 3.05 -9.32 1.04
CA LYS A 86 3.30 -10.75 0.82
C LYS A 86 4.50 -10.94 -0.11
N ARG A 87 5.48 -11.72 0.35
CA ARG A 87 6.66 -12.06 -0.45
C ARG A 87 6.24 -12.80 -1.73
N GLY A 88 6.77 -12.38 -2.88
CA GLY A 88 6.44 -12.96 -4.19
C GLY A 88 5.13 -12.47 -4.81
N GLU A 89 4.48 -11.49 -4.19
CA GLU A 89 3.22 -10.92 -4.67
C GLU A 89 3.29 -9.38 -4.61
N LEU A 90 2.97 -8.73 -5.72
CA LEU A 90 2.76 -7.29 -5.80
C LEU A 90 1.34 -7.05 -6.31
N ARG A 91 0.46 -6.55 -5.44
CA ARG A 91 -0.88 -6.10 -5.84
C ARG A 91 -0.91 -4.59 -5.96
N VAL A 92 -1.49 -4.06 -7.02
CA VAL A 92 -1.60 -2.63 -7.26
C VAL A 92 -3.03 -2.31 -7.70
N VAL A 93 -3.64 -1.35 -7.00
CA VAL A 93 -4.96 -0.83 -7.38
C VAL A 93 -4.83 0.61 -7.84
N PHE A 94 -5.39 0.90 -9.01
CA PHE A 94 -5.60 2.25 -9.50
C PHE A 94 -7.08 2.61 -9.36
N VAL A 95 -7.41 3.77 -8.78
CA VAL A 95 -8.80 4.24 -8.61
C VAL A 95 -8.91 5.71 -8.99
N THR A 96 -9.84 6.06 -9.88
CA THR A 96 -10.18 7.45 -10.20
C THR A 96 -11.32 7.92 -9.30
N THR A 97 -11.15 9.06 -8.62
CA THR A 97 -12.17 9.58 -7.68
C THR A 97 -12.84 10.87 -8.12
N ALA A 98 -12.28 11.57 -9.11
CA ALA A 98 -12.91 12.78 -9.62
C ALA A 98 -14.11 12.42 -10.51
N LYS A 99 -15.22 13.16 -10.35
CA LYS A 99 -16.40 12.99 -11.19
C LYS A 99 -16.03 13.20 -12.66
N GLY A 100 -16.27 12.19 -13.50
CA GLY A 100 -15.96 12.24 -14.92
C GLY A 100 -14.52 11.86 -15.28
N ALA A 101 -13.66 11.58 -14.29
CA ALA A 101 -12.32 11.09 -14.51
C ALA A 101 -12.33 9.57 -14.60
N PHE A 102 -11.75 9.03 -15.67
CA PHE A 102 -11.70 7.60 -15.95
C PHE A 102 -10.43 7.28 -16.70
N ILE A 103 -9.95 6.06 -16.55
CA ILE A 103 -8.93 5.52 -17.43
C ILE A 103 -9.62 5.13 -18.74
N ARG A 104 -9.27 5.81 -19.83
CA ARG A 104 -9.87 5.63 -21.18
C ARG A 104 -8.84 5.49 -22.28
N ASP A 105 -7.62 5.93 -22.02
CA ASP A 105 -6.55 5.91 -23.00
C ASP A 105 -5.78 4.59 -22.91
N ASN A 106 -5.35 4.10 -24.08
CA ASN A 106 -4.42 3.00 -24.16
C ASN A 106 -3.00 3.49 -23.89
N GLY A 107 -2.18 2.67 -23.24
CA GLY A 107 -0.78 3.00 -23.03
C GLY A 107 -0.21 2.50 -21.71
N LEU A 108 0.90 3.11 -21.30
CA LEU A 108 1.62 2.74 -20.09
C LEU A 108 0.81 3.14 -18.84
N LEU A 109 0.37 2.11 -18.11
CA LEU A 109 -0.34 2.24 -16.84
C LEU A 109 0.63 2.40 -15.67
N ALA A 110 1.69 1.60 -15.62
CA ALA A 110 2.67 1.61 -14.54
C ALA A 110 4.02 1.02 -14.95
N THR A 111 5.08 1.43 -14.27
CA THR A 111 6.39 0.78 -14.33
C THR A 111 6.70 0.20 -12.95
N VAL A 112 7.08 -1.08 -12.90
CA VAL A 112 7.48 -1.80 -11.70
C VAL A 112 8.97 -2.12 -11.82
N THR A 113 9.75 -1.65 -10.85
CA THR A 113 11.19 -1.92 -10.75
C THR A 113 11.45 -2.77 -9.52
N PHE A 114 12.21 -3.85 -9.69
CA PHE A 114 12.65 -4.72 -8.61
C PHE A 114 14.15 -4.54 -8.34
N THR A 115 14.60 -4.95 -7.17
CA THR A 115 16.01 -5.20 -6.88
C THR A 115 16.33 -6.65 -7.22
N LYS A 116 17.36 -6.91 -8.02
CA LYS A 116 17.81 -8.28 -8.35
C LYS A 116 18.50 -8.91 -7.14
N LYS A 117 18.20 -10.19 -6.90
CA LYS A 117 18.87 -11.06 -5.93
C LYS A 117 19.58 -12.19 -6.68
N GLY A 118 20.85 -12.37 -6.37
CA GLY A 118 21.66 -13.45 -6.95
C GLY A 118 21.90 -13.31 -8.46
N THR A 119 22.38 -14.40 -9.06
CA THR A 119 22.77 -14.48 -10.49
C THR A 119 21.80 -15.29 -11.33
N VAL A 120 20.86 -16.02 -10.72
CA VAL A 120 19.89 -16.85 -11.42
C VAL A 120 18.92 -15.95 -12.19
N PRO A 121 18.64 -16.21 -13.48
CA PRO A 121 17.63 -15.48 -14.23
C PRO A 121 16.26 -15.60 -13.56
N SER A 122 15.53 -14.49 -13.43
CA SER A 122 14.19 -14.51 -12.85
C SER A 122 13.21 -15.25 -13.76
N ARG A 123 12.35 -16.09 -13.19
CA ARG A 123 11.20 -16.66 -13.91
C ARG A 123 10.29 -15.51 -14.38
N PRO A 124 9.69 -15.58 -15.60
CA PRO A 124 8.69 -14.60 -16.02
C PRO A 124 7.56 -14.51 -14.98
N PRO A 125 7.06 -13.30 -14.67
CA PRO A 125 6.01 -13.14 -13.69
C PRO A 125 4.67 -13.72 -14.20
N GLU A 126 3.78 -14.06 -13.28
CA GLU A 126 2.37 -14.31 -13.58
C GLU A 126 1.57 -13.03 -13.33
N LEU A 127 0.54 -12.78 -14.14
CA LEU A 127 -0.32 -11.60 -14.04
C LEU A 127 -1.79 -12.02 -13.87
N LYS A 128 -2.46 -11.42 -12.88
CA LYS A 128 -3.92 -11.42 -12.76
C LYS A 128 -4.42 -9.99 -12.75
N SER A 129 -5.55 -9.72 -13.39
CA SER A 129 -6.11 -8.37 -13.48
C SER A 129 -7.63 -8.39 -13.45
N GLU A 130 -8.19 -7.39 -12.78
CA GLU A 130 -9.60 -7.05 -12.73
C GLU A 130 -9.78 -5.57 -13.06
N MET A 131 -10.90 -5.23 -13.67
CA MET A 131 -11.23 -3.86 -14.04
C MET A 131 -12.69 -3.57 -13.73
N PHE A 132 -12.97 -2.35 -13.31
CA PHE A 132 -14.32 -1.89 -12.97
C PHE A 132 -14.67 -0.66 -13.80
N SER A 133 -15.87 -0.65 -14.38
CA SER A 133 -16.39 0.44 -15.19
C SER A 133 -16.68 1.69 -14.37
N ASP A 134 -17.08 2.77 -15.03
CA ASP A 134 -17.60 3.99 -14.38
C ASP A 134 -18.87 3.77 -13.55
N THR A 135 -19.61 2.70 -13.82
CA THR A 135 -20.77 2.28 -13.03
C THR A 135 -20.43 1.32 -11.89
N GLY A 136 -19.15 0.94 -11.75
CA GLY A 136 -18.68 -0.05 -10.77
C GLY A 136 -18.91 -1.51 -11.18
N ALA A 137 -19.38 -1.77 -12.41
CA ALA A 137 -19.53 -3.12 -12.93
C ALA A 137 -18.17 -3.69 -13.34
N GLN A 138 -17.95 -4.98 -13.09
CA GLN A 138 -16.72 -5.65 -13.52
C GLN A 138 -16.69 -5.75 -15.06
N VAL A 139 -15.55 -5.37 -15.65
CA VAL A 139 -15.27 -5.46 -17.09
C VAL A 139 -14.42 -6.70 -17.33
N SER A 140 -14.65 -7.40 -18.45
CA SER A 140 -13.82 -8.54 -18.84
C SER A 140 -12.40 -8.08 -19.16
N VAL A 141 -11.40 -8.75 -18.58
CA VAL A 141 -9.99 -8.41 -18.75
C VAL A 141 -9.20 -9.63 -19.19
N GLU A 142 -8.39 -9.46 -20.24
CA GLU A 142 -7.38 -10.43 -20.66
C GLU A 142 -6.02 -10.03 -20.05
N SER A 143 -5.41 -10.94 -19.28
CA SER A 143 -4.09 -10.72 -18.67
C SER A 143 -3.01 -11.35 -19.54
N ILE A 144 -2.04 -10.55 -20.02
CA ILE A 144 -1.01 -11.00 -20.96
C ILE A 144 0.37 -10.75 -20.34
N VAL A 145 1.28 -11.73 -20.43
CA VAL A 145 2.69 -11.57 -20.05
C VAL A 145 3.55 -11.74 -21.30
N THR A 146 4.30 -10.68 -21.65
CA THR A 146 5.19 -10.68 -22.80
C THR A 146 6.65 -10.84 -22.32
N PRO A 147 7.36 -11.90 -22.74
CA PRO A 147 8.76 -12.08 -22.42
C PRO A 147 9.62 -10.96 -23.03
N PRO A 148 10.84 -10.72 -22.51
CA PRO A 148 11.72 -9.68 -23.05
C PRO A 148 12.10 -10.01 -24.50
N ALA A 149 12.19 -8.97 -25.33
CA ALA A 149 12.59 -9.11 -26.73
C ALA A 149 13.97 -9.77 -26.84
N GLY A 150 14.03 -10.93 -27.50
CA GLY A 150 15.27 -11.71 -27.67
C GLY A 150 15.49 -12.84 -26.67
N ALA A 151 14.54 -13.12 -25.76
CA ALA A 151 14.57 -14.37 -25.00
C ALA A 151 14.35 -15.56 -25.95
N GLU A 152 15.35 -16.43 -26.09
CA GLU A 152 15.16 -17.71 -26.77
C GLU A 152 14.08 -18.50 -26.03
N ILE A 153 13.00 -18.84 -26.72
CA ILE A 153 12.01 -19.77 -26.22
C ILE A 153 12.72 -21.12 -26.18
N VAL A 154 13.21 -21.52 -25.01
CA VAL A 154 13.74 -22.87 -24.80
C VAL A 154 12.54 -23.82 -24.92
N GLY A 155 12.34 -24.35 -26.13
CA GLY A 155 11.31 -25.34 -26.39
C GLY A 155 11.53 -26.53 -25.45
N THR A 156 10.51 -26.87 -24.66
CA THR A 156 10.49 -28.07 -23.84
C THR A 156 10.87 -29.26 -24.74
N PRO A 157 11.91 -30.05 -24.40
CA PRO A 157 12.25 -31.25 -25.17
C PRO A 157 11.03 -32.17 -25.20
N GLY A 158 10.58 -32.52 -26.41
CA GLY A 158 9.40 -33.34 -26.63
C GLY A 158 9.46 -34.63 -25.81
N SER A 159 8.39 -34.86 -25.04
CA SER A 159 8.10 -36.15 -24.43
C SER A 159 7.94 -37.18 -25.55
N THR A 160 8.99 -37.97 -25.82
CA THR A 160 8.88 -39.19 -26.62
C THR A 160 7.97 -40.16 -25.89
N ASP A 161 6.76 -40.30 -26.42
CA ASP A 161 5.74 -41.26 -26.05
C ASP A 161 6.35 -42.68 -26.09
N SER A 162 6.58 -43.27 -24.92
CA SER A 162 6.98 -44.68 -24.77
C SER A 162 5.81 -45.45 -24.21
N THR A 163 5.05 -46.06 -25.11
CA THR A 163 4.07 -47.10 -24.78
C THR A 163 4.78 -48.32 -24.20
N VAL A 164 4.74 -48.50 -22.88
CA VAL A 164 5.09 -49.77 -22.22
C VAL A 164 3.80 -50.47 -21.82
N ALA A 165 3.61 -51.65 -22.39
CA ALA A 165 2.49 -52.54 -22.15
C ALA A 165 2.46 -53.02 -20.69
N ALA A 166 1.24 -53.10 -20.17
CA ALA A 166 0.90 -53.60 -18.85
C ALA A 166 1.36 -55.06 -18.66
N THR A 167 1.94 -55.36 -17.50
CA THR A 167 1.83 -56.70 -16.91
C THR A 167 1.44 -56.56 -15.46
N THR A 168 0.20 -56.92 -15.20
CA THR A 168 -0.43 -57.05 -13.90
C THR A 168 0.26 -58.14 -13.10
N ASN A 169 0.56 -57.89 -11.83
CA ASN A 169 0.52 -58.95 -10.83
C ASN A 169 0.20 -58.41 -9.43
N ASN A 170 -0.94 -58.89 -8.93
CA ASN A 170 -1.33 -58.96 -7.53
C ASN A 170 -0.19 -59.52 -6.67
N ASN A 171 -0.02 -59.03 -5.43
CA ASN A 171 -0.62 -59.63 -4.24
C ASN A 171 0.10 -59.18 -2.95
N SER A 172 -0.71 -59.05 -1.88
CA SER A 172 -0.39 -59.23 -0.46
C SER A 172 0.39 -58.16 0.33
N ASN A 173 -0.33 -57.64 1.33
CA ASN A 173 0.00 -57.71 2.77
C ASN A 173 1.49 -57.67 3.13
N ASN A 174 1.92 -56.75 4.01
CA ASN A 174 1.66 -56.92 5.43
C ASN A 174 2.10 -55.69 6.25
N ASN A 175 1.50 -55.66 7.43
CA ASN A 175 1.46 -54.67 8.47
C ASN A 175 2.76 -54.65 9.34
N SER A 176 3.01 -53.49 9.95
CA SER A 176 3.47 -53.31 11.34
C SER A 176 4.96 -53.32 11.74
N ASN A 177 5.25 -52.29 12.55
CA ASN A 177 6.13 -52.23 13.73
C ASN A 177 7.64 -51.98 13.60
N ASN A 178 8.02 -50.72 13.83
CA ASN A 178 8.56 -50.21 15.10
C ASN A 178 9.50 -51.13 15.92
N SER A 179 10.78 -50.75 16.05
CA SER A 179 11.40 -50.34 17.33
C SER A 179 12.94 -50.23 17.24
N ASN A 180 13.46 -49.18 17.90
CA ASN A 180 14.82 -48.93 18.40
C ASN A 180 15.75 -50.14 18.60
N ILE A 181 17.08 -49.91 18.50
CA ILE A 181 18.03 -49.96 19.64
C ILE A 181 19.51 -49.71 19.19
N GLU A 182 20.19 -48.89 20.01
CA GLU A 182 21.63 -48.78 20.36
C GLU A 182 22.76 -48.38 19.39
N ALA A 183 23.27 -47.17 19.66
CA ALA A 183 24.62 -46.81 20.13
C ALA A 183 25.84 -47.71 19.79
N GLY A 184 26.88 -47.10 19.21
CA GLY A 184 28.21 -47.72 19.12
C GLY A 184 29.29 -46.91 18.37
N VAL A 185 29.83 -45.89 19.03
CA VAL A 185 31.25 -45.45 19.10
C VAL A 185 32.23 -45.67 17.91
N ASN A 186 32.77 -44.51 17.46
CA ASN A 186 34.13 -44.20 16.96
C ASN A 186 34.56 -44.27 15.48
N PRO A 187 35.51 -43.36 15.09
CA PRO A 187 35.79 -42.98 13.71
C PRO A 187 37.07 -43.63 13.16
N VAL A 188 37.13 -43.84 11.84
CA VAL A 188 38.38 -44.10 11.13
C VAL A 188 38.41 -43.32 9.81
N SER A 189 39.49 -42.56 9.69
CA SER A 189 39.99 -41.81 8.55
C SER A 189 40.44 -42.75 7.42
N ALA A 190 40.23 -42.40 6.15
CA ALA A 190 41.26 -42.47 5.09
C ALA A 190 40.69 -42.15 3.69
N ASN A 191 41.40 -41.23 3.02
CA ASN A 191 41.65 -41.13 1.58
C ASN A 191 41.16 -42.28 0.69
N GLN A 192 40.37 -41.93 -0.35
CA GLN A 192 40.57 -42.49 -1.69
C GLN A 192 40.44 -41.41 -2.76
N THR A 193 41.59 -41.08 -3.33
CA THR A 193 41.78 -40.68 -4.73
C THR A 193 41.39 -41.87 -5.62
N VAL A 194 40.80 -41.65 -6.80
CA VAL A 194 41.05 -42.41 -8.05
C VAL A 194 40.18 -41.88 -9.22
N GLN A 195 40.91 -41.37 -10.22
CA GLN A 195 40.80 -41.54 -11.68
C GLN A 195 39.59 -41.04 -12.50
N ASN A 196 39.92 -40.08 -13.38
CA ASN A 196 39.37 -39.89 -14.73
C ASN A 196 39.46 -41.16 -15.60
N PRO A 197 38.57 -41.28 -16.59
CA PRO A 197 38.98 -41.25 -18.01
C PRO A 197 38.08 -40.29 -18.83
N VAL A 198 38.59 -39.35 -19.64
CA VAL A 198 39.15 -39.46 -21.01
C VAL A 198 38.21 -40.11 -22.05
N GLY A 199 37.87 -39.31 -23.08
CA GLY A 199 37.27 -39.70 -24.38
C GLY A 199 35.79 -39.28 -24.48
N THR A 200 35.32 -38.53 -25.48
CA THR A 200 35.51 -38.75 -26.92
C THR A 200 35.04 -37.53 -27.72
N MET A 201 35.80 -37.18 -28.76
CA MET A 201 35.49 -36.16 -29.77
C MET A 201 34.48 -36.66 -30.82
N GLY A 202 33.66 -35.75 -31.34
CA GLY A 202 32.91 -35.88 -32.59
C GLY A 202 31.62 -35.05 -32.52
N SER A 203 31.12 -34.34 -33.52
CA SER A 203 31.60 -34.01 -34.87
C SER A 203 30.84 -32.75 -35.30
N VAL A 204 31.43 -31.94 -36.17
CA VAL A 204 30.80 -30.72 -36.71
C VAL A 204 29.99 -31.11 -37.94
N THR A 205 28.68 -30.85 -37.93
CA THR A 205 27.84 -30.88 -39.13
C THR A 205 27.33 -29.48 -39.44
N LYS A 206 27.85 -28.91 -40.54
CA LYS A 206 27.31 -27.74 -41.24
C LYS A 206 25.95 -28.12 -41.84
N VAL A 207 24.91 -27.33 -41.57
CA VAL A 207 23.67 -27.30 -42.37
C VAL A 207 23.42 -25.86 -42.82
N ALA A 208 23.05 -25.72 -44.10
CA ALA A 208 22.86 -24.47 -44.83
C ALA A 208 21.51 -23.78 -44.49
N PRO A 209 21.31 -22.51 -44.90
CA PRO A 209 20.22 -21.67 -44.40
C PRO A 209 18.92 -21.98 -45.14
N ASN A 210 17.81 -22.05 -44.41
CA ASN A 210 16.49 -22.07 -45.04
C ASN A 210 15.50 -21.13 -44.36
N GLN A 211 14.54 -20.71 -45.18
CA GLN A 211 13.94 -19.39 -45.19
C GLN A 211 12.85 -19.13 -44.14
N SER A 212 12.80 -17.85 -43.77
CA SER A 212 11.65 -17.01 -43.41
C SER A 212 10.26 -17.64 -43.42
N GLY A 213 9.59 -17.53 -42.26
CA GLY A 213 8.16 -17.75 -42.08
C GLY A 213 7.78 -17.51 -40.63
N SER A 214 7.62 -16.24 -40.23
CA SER A 214 7.22 -15.87 -38.87
C SER A 214 5.74 -16.21 -38.66
N GLN A 215 5.46 -17.34 -38.02
CA GLN A 215 4.13 -17.64 -37.46
C GLN A 215 4.17 -17.35 -35.96
N THR A 216 3.33 -16.43 -35.52
CA THR A 216 3.14 -16.09 -34.11
C THR A 216 2.23 -17.14 -33.49
N THR A 217 2.80 -18.05 -32.69
CA THR A 217 2.01 -18.99 -31.87
C THR A 217 1.64 -18.31 -30.56
N ILE A 218 0.36 -17.97 -30.39
CA ILE A 218 -0.20 -17.51 -29.11
C ILE A 218 -0.34 -18.76 -28.23
N VAL A 219 0.38 -18.80 -27.11
CA VAL A 219 0.18 -19.83 -26.07
C VAL A 219 -0.87 -19.30 -25.11
N GLU A 220 -2.12 -19.70 -25.33
CA GLU A 220 -3.25 -19.38 -24.45
C GLU A 220 -3.19 -20.27 -23.20
N TYR A 221 -2.86 -19.67 -22.04
CA TYR A 221 -2.98 -20.34 -20.75
C TYR A 221 -4.41 -20.14 -20.22
N GLN A 222 -5.31 -21.04 -20.60
CA GLN A 222 -6.68 -21.05 -20.10
C GLN A 222 -6.73 -21.69 -18.70
N SER A 223 -6.78 -20.88 -17.65
CA SER A 223 -7.01 -21.36 -16.28
C SER A 223 -8.51 -21.55 -16.04
N ALA A 224 -8.98 -22.80 -16.04
CA ALA A 224 -10.36 -23.12 -15.69
C ALA A 224 -10.53 -23.17 -14.16
N PHE A 225 -11.32 -22.25 -13.60
CA PHE A 225 -11.93 -22.40 -12.28
C PHE A 225 -13.42 -22.10 -12.38
N SER A 226 -14.25 -23.13 -12.20
CA SER A 226 -15.70 -23.03 -12.09
C SER A 226 -16.10 -22.57 -10.69
N SER A 227 -16.95 -21.55 -10.61
CA SER A 227 -17.67 -21.19 -9.40
C SER A 227 -18.92 -22.08 -9.25
N VAL A 228 -19.04 -22.77 -8.12
CA VAL A 228 -20.24 -23.53 -7.74
C VAL A 228 -21.14 -22.68 -6.86
N ALA A 229 -22.43 -22.92 -7.03
CA ALA A 229 -23.58 -22.08 -6.79
C ALA A 229 -23.99 -21.82 -5.32
N GLN A 230 -24.84 -20.80 -5.20
CA GLN A 230 -25.74 -20.52 -4.09
C GLN A 230 -26.53 -21.75 -3.63
N GLU A 231 -26.71 -21.89 -2.32
CA GLU A 231 -27.86 -22.60 -1.77
C GLU A 231 -28.62 -21.74 -0.75
N LYS A 232 -29.94 -21.92 -0.81
CA LYS A 232 -31.01 -21.16 -0.18
C LYS A 232 -31.29 -21.65 1.25
N SER A 233 -31.63 -20.67 2.11
CA SER A 233 -32.83 -20.59 2.98
C SER A 233 -33.49 -21.87 3.52
N SER A 234 -33.64 -21.92 4.85
CA SER A 234 -34.81 -22.31 5.70
C SER A 234 -34.25 -22.78 7.09
N THR A 235 -34.84 -22.68 8.28
CA THR A 235 -36.19 -22.34 8.78
C THR A 235 -36.06 -21.92 10.26
N GLN A 236 -36.81 -20.88 10.64
CA GLN A 236 -37.58 -20.66 11.89
C GLN A 236 -37.38 -21.59 13.12
N THR A 237 -37.10 -21.01 14.29
CA THR A 237 -37.80 -21.38 15.54
C THR A 237 -37.96 -20.13 16.43
N ASP A 238 -39.18 -20.03 16.94
CA ASP A 238 -39.83 -18.97 17.69
C ASP A 238 -39.44 -18.98 19.19
N VAL A 239 -40.02 -18.03 19.94
CA VAL A 239 -40.21 -17.90 21.41
C VAL A 239 -39.40 -16.78 22.11
N GLY A 240 -40.14 -15.74 22.53
CA GLY A 240 -39.85 -14.89 23.69
C GLY A 240 -39.83 -13.38 23.40
N SER A 241 -40.99 -12.73 23.24
CA SER A 241 -41.70 -11.97 24.29
C SER A 241 -40.89 -10.83 24.95
N VAL A 242 -41.40 -9.59 24.80
CA VAL A 242 -41.65 -8.54 25.83
C VAL A 242 -41.40 -7.12 25.28
N ALA A 243 -42.37 -6.24 25.59
CA ALA A 243 -42.35 -4.77 25.64
C ALA A 243 -42.55 -3.96 24.35
N GLU A 244 -43.84 -3.77 24.10
CA GLU A 244 -44.51 -2.57 23.60
C GLU A 244 -43.83 -1.24 24.03
N SER A 245 -43.42 -0.43 23.06
CA SER A 245 -43.20 1.00 23.24
C SER A 245 -43.66 1.77 22.00
N THR A 246 -44.59 2.68 22.24
CA THR A 246 -45.31 3.52 21.28
C THR A 246 -44.41 4.61 20.71
N PRO A 247 -44.43 4.91 19.40
CA PRO A 247 -43.75 6.07 18.85
C PRO A 247 -44.58 7.35 19.05
N PRO A 248 -43.98 8.49 19.43
CA PRO A 248 -44.70 9.75 19.60
C PRO A 248 -45.08 10.36 18.25
N GLN A 249 -46.31 10.87 18.21
CA GLN A 249 -46.91 11.62 17.11
C GLN A 249 -46.09 12.86 16.76
N SER A 250 -45.82 13.04 15.46
CA SER A 250 -45.31 14.29 14.90
C SER A 250 -46.37 15.39 14.98
N GLY A 251 -46.13 16.37 15.85
CA GLY A 251 -46.92 17.58 15.96
C GLY A 251 -46.80 18.45 14.71
N GLN A 252 -47.96 18.74 14.14
CA GLN A 252 -48.23 19.69 13.08
C GLN A 252 -48.11 21.12 13.63
N LEU A 253 -47.22 21.94 13.07
CA LEU A 253 -47.19 23.39 13.31
C LEU A 253 -47.41 24.14 12.00
N THR A 254 -48.64 24.58 11.81
CA THR A 254 -49.03 25.74 11.01
C THR A 254 -48.52 27.03 11.65
N ARG A 255 -47.77 27.86 10.92
CA ARG A 255 -47.88 29.32 11.02
C ARG A 255 -47.30 30.00 9.78
N SER A 256 -48.21 30.52 8.96
CA SER A 256 -47.94 31.53 7.94
C SER A 256 -47.61 32.85 8.62
N GLU A 257 -46.47 33.46 8.29
CA GLU A 257 -46.28 34.89 8.47
C GLU A 257 -45.64 35.49 7.20
N LYS A 258 -46.49 36.24 6.51
CA LYS A 258 -46.22 36.99 5.29
C LYS A 258 -45.50 38.28 5.69
N LEU A 259 -44.19 38.36 5.46
CA LEU A 259 -43.45 39.62 5.53
C LEU A 259 -43.33 40.22 4.13
N GLN A 260 -44.15 41.25 3.94
CA GLN A 260 -44.22 42.12 2.79
C GLN A 260 -43.20 43.24 3.03
N SER A 261 -42.09 43.22 2.29
CA SER A 261 -41.08 44.30 2.31
C SER A 261 -41.15 45.03 0.97
N SER A 262 -41.61 46.28 1.04
CA SER A 262 -41.58 47.28 -0.03
C SER A 262 -40.14 47.77 -0.21
N ALA A 263 -39.61 47.58 -1.41
CA ALA A 263 -38.34 48.17 -1.83
C ALA A 263 -38.61 49.44 -2.63
N ASP A 264 -38.20 50.58 -2.07
CA ASP A 264 -37.93 51.81 -2.83
C ASP A 264 -36.54 51.71 -3.48
N PRO A 265 -36.33 52.30 -4.67
CA PRO A 265 -35.04 52.28 -5.36
C PRO A 265 -34.14 53.38 -4.78
N VAL A 266 -33.13 53.01 -4.00
CA VAL A 266 -32.08 53.93 -3.56
C VAL A 266 -30.91 53.91 -4.55
N ASP A 267 -30.55 55.13 -4.91
CA ASP A 267 -29.51 55.59 -5.82
C ASP A 267 -28.15 54.91 -5.60
N ARG A 268 -27.51 54.51 -6.70
CA ARG A 268 -26.20 53.85 -6.70
C ARG A 268 -25.11 54.91 -6.80
N ASP A 269 -24.69 55.42 -5.65
CA ASP A 269 -23.41 56.11 -5.56
C ASP A 269 -22.23 55.13 -5.49
N LYS A 270 -21.21 55.48 -6.26
CA LYS A 270 -19.99 54.72 -6.51
C LYS A 270 -19.10 54.71 -5.27
N GLU A 271 -19.22 53.70 -4.41
CA GLU A 271 -18.18 53.42 -3.41
C GLU A 271 -17.13 52.46 -3.96
N ASN A 272 -15.91 52.99 -4.08
CA ASN A 272 -14.67 52.27 -4.33
C ASN A 272 -14.46 51.20 -3.25
N PHE A 273 -14.72 49.93 -3.57
CA PHE A 273 -14.27 48.83 -2.74
C PHE A 273 -12.74 48.73 -2.80
N PRO A 274 -12.04 48.75 -1.66
CA PRO A 274 -10.58 48.58 -1.64
C PRO A 274 -10.24 47.18 -2.16
N VAL A 275 -9.42 47.14 -3.21
CA VAL A 275 -8.88 45.93 -3.82
C VAL A 275 -8.26 45.06 -2.73
N SER A 276 -8.87 43.90 -2.54
CA SER A 276 -8.50 42.86 -1.58
C SER A 276 -6.99 42.58 -1.63
N LYS A 277 -6.32 42.72 -0.49
CA LYS A 277 -4.91 42.36 -0.31
C LYS A 277 -4.74 40.88 -0.68
N LYS A 278 -3.96 40.65 -1.74
CA LYS A 278 -3.45 39.35 -2.20
C LYS A 278 -3.09 38.47 -1.01
N ALA A 279 -3.92 37.46 -0.73
CA ALA A 279 -3.65 36.46 0.30
C ALA A 279 -2.31 35.80 -0.03
N ALA A 280 -1.35 35.86 0.90
CA ALA A 280 -0.06 35.24 0.73
C ALA A 280 -0.24 33.73 0.54
N GLU A 281 0.10 33.21 -0.64
CA GLU A 281 0.20 31.77 -0.89
C GLU A 281 1.23 31.19 0.08
N LEU A 282 0.81 30.22 0.90
CA LEU A 282 1.74 29.43 1.70
C LEU A 282 2.43 28.44 0.75
N PRO A 283 3.76 28.52 0.55
CA PRO A 283 4.44 27.65 -0.38
C PRO A 283 4.44 26.20 0.15
N LEU A 284 3.86 25.29 -0.63
CA LEU A 284 3.92 23.83 -0.44
C LEU A 284 5.36 23.28 -0.35
N VAL A 285 6.33 24.06 -0.84
CA VAL A 285 7.77 23.75 -0.94
C VAL A 285 8.35 23.23 0.38
N ASN A 286 7.79 23.63 1.52
CA ASN A 286 8.35 23.27 2.83
C ASN A 286 8.05 21.83 3.29
N MET A 287 7.13 21.10 2.64
CA MET A 287 6.77 19.74 3.06
C MET A 287 7.67 18.64 2.45
N LYS A 288 8.32 18.88 1.31
CA LYS A 288 9.10 17.86 0.58
C LYS A 288 10.41 17.46 1.25
N SER A 289 10.89 18.24 2.23
CA SER A 289 12.20 18.07 2.86
C SER A 289 12.12 17.84 4.38
N LEU A 290 11.05 17.19 4.87
CA LEU A 290 10.91 16.92 6.31
C LEU A 290 11.64 15.65 6.71
N ASP A 291 12.83 15.81 7.30
CA ASP A 291 13.60 14.70 7.85
C ASP A 291 12.93 14.16 9.12
N SER A 292 12.83 12.83 9.22
CA SER A 292 12.34 12.16 10.43
C SER A 292 13.30 12.40 11.60
N VAL A 293 12.79 12.34 12.84
CA VAL A 293 13.66 12.50 14.00
C VAL A 293 14.68 11.36 14.09
N ALA A 294 14.29 10.12 13.78
CA ALA A 294 15.21 8.99 13.71
C ALA A 294 16.36 9.23 12.70
N GLU A 295 16.05 9.84 11.55
CA GLU A 295 17.07 10.22 10.57
C GLU A 295 18.01 11.30 11.11
N ARG A 296 17.49 12.28 11.86
CA ARG A 296 18.32 13.29 12.54
C ARG A 296 19.27 12.66 13.55
N PHE A 297 18.84 11.63 14.28
CA PHE A 297 19.70 10.86 15.18
C PHE A 297 20.82 10.15 14.40
N ARG A 298 20.49 9.52 13.26
CA ARG A 298 21.44 8.82 12.39
C ARG A 298 22.59 9.73 11.92
N VAL A 299 22.26 10.95 11.51
CA VAL A 299 23.24 11.90 10.96
C VAL A 299 23.87 12.80 12.03
N TYR A 300 23.41 12.74 13.28
CA TYR A 300 23.92 13.59 14.36
C TYR A 300 25.39 13.28 14.67
N LYS A 301 26.25 14.31 14.66
CA LYS A 301 27.69 14.22 14.96
C LYS A 301 28.09 14.97 16.23
N GLY A 302 27.13 15.52 16.97
CA GLY A 302 27.39 16.24 18.22
C GLY A 302 27.58 15.29 19.41
N PRO A 303 27.81 15.85 20.61
CA PRO A 303 27.94 15.07 21.84
C PRO A 303 26.66 14.26 22.16
N ARG A 304 26.80 12.96 22.44
CA ARG A 304 25.71 12.06 22.88
C ARG A 304 25.27 12.40 24.31
N THR A 305 24.52 13.48 24.42
CA THR A 305 24.02 14.08 25.65
C THR A 305 22.51 14.19 25.57
N LEU A 306 21.80 14.15 26.71
CA LEU A 306 20.34 14.28 26.71
C LEU A 306 19.89 15.61 26.11
N LYS A 307 20.65 16.69 26.37
CA LYS A 307 20.43 18.02 25.77
C LYS A 307 20.57 17.99 24.25
N GLY A 308 21.66 17.39 23.73
CA GLY A 308 21.93 17.30 22.30
C GLY A 308 20.84 16.52 21.57
N PHE A 309 20.46 15.35 22.11
CA PHE A 309 19.44 14.49 21.53
C PHE A 309 18.02 15.04 21.66
N SER A 310 17.67 15.66 22.80
CA SER A 310 16.35 16.29 22.97
C SER A 310 16.12 17.42 21.94
N ALA A 311 17.18 18.13 21.54
CA ALA A 311 17.09 19.17 20.52
C ALA A 311 16.70 18.63 19.12
N LEU A 312 16.97 17.35 18.82
CA LEU A 312 16.59 16.72 17.55
C LEU A 312 15.08 16.54 17.39
N PHE A 313 14.34 16.51 18.51
CA PHE A 313 12.87 16.47 18.56
C PHE A 313 12.22 17.85 18.39
N ASP A 314 12.97 18.88 17.97
CA ASP A 314 12.38 20.17 17.65
C ASP A 314 11.38 20.05 16.48
N ASP A 315 10.17 20.60 16.71
CA ASP A 315 9.04 20.52 15.79
C ASP A 315 8.81 21.82 15.02
N LYS A 316 9.68 22.83 15.18
CA LYS A 316 9.58 24.10 14.45
C LYS A 316 9.51 23.90 12.95
N LYS A 317 10.37 23.06 12.36
CA LYS A 317 10.37 22.75 10.92
C LYS A 317 9.02 22.20 10.44
N TYR A 318 8.40 21.31 11.23
CA TYR A 318 7.07 20.75 10.94
C TYR A 318 5.97 21.82 11.06
N LYS A 319 5.97 22.61 12.14
CA LYS A 319 5.01 23.69 12.36
C LYS A 319 5.08 24.76 11.27
N SER A 320 6.29 25.14 10.85
CA SER A 320 6.52 26.07 9.74
C SER A 320 6.06 25.51 8.39
N ALA A 321 6.04 24.17 8.25
CA ALA A 321 5.43 23.49 7.11
C ALA A 321 3.92 23.28 7.27
N GLY A 322 3.28 23.83 8.32
CA GLY A 322 1.84 23.67 8.57
C GLY A 322 1.44 22.31 9.12
N VAL A 323 2.38 21.51 9.64
CA VAL A 323 2.10 20.16 10.17
C VAL A 323 2.19 20.19 11.69
N VAL A 324 1.13 19.70 12.35
CA VAL A 324 1.05 19.57 13.81
C VAL A 324 0.59 18.16 14.18
N GLN A 325 1.32 17.50 15.07
CA GLN A 325 0.99 16.17 15.58
C GLN A 325 0.60 16.21 17.06
N ILE A 326 -0.48 15.52 17.42
CA ILE A 326 -1.02 15.41 18.78
C ILE A 326 -1.29 13.92 19.09
N PRO A 327 -0.63 13.31 20.10
CA PRO A 327 0.47 13.86 20.89
C PRO A 327 1.73 14.07 20.03
N LYS A 328 2.63 14.96 20.48
CA LYS A 328 3.90 15.25 19.76
C LYS A 328 4.73 13.99 19.49
N ILE A 329 4.77 13.06 20.45
CA ILE A 329 5.39 11.75 20.31
C ILE A 329 4.26 10.74 20.56
N ALA A 330 3.99 9.86 19.60
CA ALA A 330 3.02 8.79 19.75
C ALA A 330 3.73 7.47 20.03
N VAL A 331 3.09 6.57 20.80
CA VAL A 331 3.60 5.21 21.03
C VAL A 331 2.92 4.27 20.03
N SER A 332 3.70 3.49 19.28
CA SER A 332 3.19 2.47 18.35
C SER A 332 2.85 1.16 19.05
N ASP A 333 1.92 1.22 20.00
CA ASP A 333 1.40 0.03 20.70
C ASP A 333 0.24 -0.66 19.94
N GLY A 334 -0.17 -0.12 18.79
CA GLY A 334 -1.31 -0.61 18.02
C GLY A 334 -2.67 -0.17 18.59
N LYS A 335 -2.69 0.67 19.63
CA LYS A 335 -3.90 1.08 20.36
C LYS A 335 -4.05 2.59 20.46
N LYS A 336 -2.98 3.30 20.80
CA LYS A 336 -3.00 4.75 20.98
C LYS A 336 -3.13 5.45 19.65
N MET A 337 -4.00 6.46 19.63
CA MET A 337 -4.28 7.28 18.47
C MET A 337 -3.32 8.47 18.40
N VAL A 338 -2.99 8.86 17.18
CA VAL A 338 -2.30 10.10 16.84
C VAL A 338 -3.20 10.91 15.91
N THR A 339 -3.31 12.19 16.20
CA THR A 339 -3.99 13.19 15.38
C THR A 339 -2.94 14.03 14.67
N VAL A 340 -3.05 14.13 13.35
CA VAL A 340 -2.18 14.96 12.50
C VAL A 340 -3.03 16.04 11.87
N LYS A 341 -2.70 17.31 12.13
CA LYS A 341 -3.34 18.48 11.52
C LYS A 341 -2.38 19.08 10.49
N ILE A 342 -2.88 19.26 9.26
CA ILE A 342 -2.14 19.88 8.17
C ILE A 342 -2.89 21.12 7.71
N THR A 343 -2.21 22.26 7.71
CA THR A 343 -2.69 23.49 7.11
C THR A 343 -2.58 23.39 5.59
N LEU A 344 -3.69 23.58 4.89
CA LEU A 344 -3.77 23.62 3.44
C LEU A 344 -3.76 25.08 2.94
N PRO A 345 -3.19 25.37 1.75
CA PRO A 345 -3.32 26.70 1.15
C PRO A 345 -4.79 27.00 0.83
N ALA A 346 -5.21 28.24 1.01
CA ALA A 346 -6.59 28.65 0.76
C ALA A 346 -7.02 28.35 -0.69
N GLY A 347 -8.21 27.78 -0.86
CA GLY A 347 -8.75 27.41 -2.18
C GLY A 347 -8.12 26.15 -2.79
N SER A 348 -7.24 25.46 -2.06
CA SER A 348 -6.71 24.16 -2.52
C SER A 348 -7.80 23.10 -2.46
N ALA A 349 -7.82 22.22 -3.47
CA ALA A 349 -8.59 20.99 -3.39
C ALA A 349 -8.11 20.11 -2.22
N VAL A 350 -9.01 19.32 -1.65
CA VAL A 350 -8.65 18.34 -0.61
C VAL A 350 -7.58 17.39 -1.17
N PRO A 351 -6.42 17.24 -0.50
CA PRO A 351 -5.36 16.38 -0.99
C PRO A 351 -5.78 14.91 -1.00
N SER A 352 -5.20 14.15 -1.94
CA SER A 352 -5.13 12.70 -1.79
C SER A 352 -4.03 12.36 -0.78
N PHE A 353 -4.22 11.30 -0.01
CA PHE A 353 -3.23 10.88 0.98
C PHE A 353 -3.17 9.37 1.16
N SER A 354 -2.03 8.89 1.66
CA SER A 354 -1.83 7.52 2.10
C SER A 354 -1.02 7.46 3.39
N LEU A 355 -1.25 6.44 4.21
CA LEU A 355 -0.54 6.22 5.47
C LEU A 355 0.25 4.91 5.40
N LYS A 356 1.55 4.98 5.67
CA LYS A 356 2.44 3.82 5.83
C LYS A 356 2.72 3.61 7.31
N GLY A 357 2.55 2.38 7.80
CA GLY A 357 2.84 2.02 9.20
C GLY A 357 1.77 2.45 10.21
N ALA A 358 0.61 2.92 9.76
CA ALA A 358 -0.53 3.27 10.61
C ALA A 358 -1.86 2.94 9.93
N ASN A 359 -2.90 2.72 10.75
CA ASN A 359 -4.27 2.50 10.27
C ASN A 359 -5.07 3.80 10.46
N LEU A 360 -5.69 4.31 9.40
CA LEU A 360 -6.59 5.46 9.49
C LEU A 360 -7.84 5.11 10.30
N LYS A 361 -8.24 6.01 11.21
CA LYS A 361 -9.46 5.91 12.03
C LYS A 361 -10.47 6.99 11.70
N GLY A 362 -10.00 8.18 11.34
CA GLY A 362 -10.86 9.29 11.01
C GLY A 362 -10.17 10.29 10.09
N LEU A 363 -10.98 10.98 9.29
CA LEU A 363 -10.55 12.08 8.44
C LEU A 363 -11.58 13.20 8.59
N LYS A 364 -11.13 14.39 8.97
CA LYS A 364 -11.96 15.58 9.09
C LYS A 364 -11.32 16.70 8.29
N SER A 365 -12.05 17.25 7.32
CA SER A 365 -11.69 18.52 6.69
C SER A 365 -12.37 19.63 7.48
N SER A 366 -11.62 20.37 8.28
CA SER A 366 -12.17 21.45 9.10
C SER A 366 -11.94 22.77 8.38
N SER A 367 -12.97 23.26 7.68
CA SER A 367 -12.93 24.39 6.73
C SER A 367 -11.95 24.18 5.56
N ASP A 368 -11.95 25.05 4.56
CA ASP A 368 -11.06 25.00 3.39
C ASP A 368 -9.56 25.20 3.72
N LYS A 369 -9.17 25.07 5.00
CA LYS A 369 -7.85 25.44 5.52
C LYS A 369 -7.13 24.33 6.27
N TYR A 370 -7.84 23.30 6.77
CA TYR A 370 -7.21 22.26 7.58
C TYR A 370 -7.68 20.86 7.24
N LEU A 371 -6.72 19.95 7.14
CA LEU A 371 -6.94 18.51 7.12
C LEU A 371 -6.53 17.92 8.47
N GLU A 372 -7.44 17.20 9.12
CA GLU A 372 -7.19 16.51 10.37
C GLU A 372 -7.36 15.00 10.17
N LEU A 373 -6.27 14.25 10.38
CA LEU A 373 -6.23 12.81 10.27
C LEU A 373 -6.09 12.20 11.67
N GLU A 374 -6.94 11.25 11.99
CA GLU A 374 -6.85 10.42 13.18
C GLU A 374 -6.37 9.02 12.75
N ALA A 375 -5.22 8.59 13.26
CA ALA A 375 -4.61 7.31 12.89
C ALA A 375 -4.10 6.55 14.11
N VAL A 376 -4.01 5.23 14.01
CA VAL A 376 -3.39 4.37 15.04
C VAL A 376 -2.15 3.74 14.44
N PRO A 377 -0.93 4.09 14.91
CA PRO A 377 0.30 3.46 14.44
C PRO A 377 0.26 1.95 14.68
N GLN A 378 0.73 1.17 13.71
CA GLN A 378 0.81 -0.29 13.83
C GLN A 378 1.81 -0.67 14.92
N LYS A 379 1.57 -1.80 15.60
CA LYS A 379 2.39 -2.27 16.72
C LYS A 379 3.88 -2.35 16.34
N ASN A 380 4.74 -1.81 17.20
CA ASN A 380 6.20 -1.81 17.09
C ASN A 380 6.78 -1.11 15.84
N LYS A 381 6.02 -0.22 15.18
CA LYS A 381 6.55 0.58 14.06
C LYS A 381 7.32 1.81 14.53
N LEU A 382 8.48 2.03 13.91
CA LEU A 382 9.30 3.23 14.05
C LEU A 382 9.10 4.19 12.86
N ASP A 383 9.05 3.64 11.64
CA ASP A 383 8.82 4.40 10.40
C ASP A 383 7.33 4.48 10.10
N VAL A 384 6.70 5.59 10.45
CA VAL A 384 5.32 5.91 10.12
C VAL A 384 5.30 7.16 9.27
N ARG A 385 4.68 7.09 8.09
CA ARG A 385 4.69 8.18 7.10
C ARG A 385 3.30 8.49 6.59
N LEU A 386 3.03 9.77 6.41
CA LEU A 386 1.89 10.30 5.69
C LEU A 386 2.36 10.83 4.34
N SER A 387 1.88 10.23 3.26
CA SER A 387 2.08 10.75 1.92
C SER A 387 0.90 11.64 1.57
N LEU A 388 1.16 12.87 1.13
CA LEU A 388 0.16 13.80 0.64
C LEU A 388 0.43 14.09 -0.84
N ILE A 389 -0.63 14.11 -1.64
CA ILE A 389 -0.60 14.52 -3.04
C ILE A 389 -1.49 15.76 -3.19
N MET A 390 -0.87 16.89 -3.51
CA MET A 390 -1.51 18.20 -3.68
C MET A 390 -1.03 18.83 -4.98
N ALA A 391 -1.96 19.27 -5.84
CA ALA A 391 -1.62 19.99 -7.08
C ALA A 391 -0.51 19.31 -7.93
N LYS A 392 -0.55 17.96 -8.02
CA LYS A 392 0.44 17.10 -8.70
C LYS A 392 1.81 16.99 -8.01
N GLU A 393 1.98 17.57 -6.84
CA GLU A 393 3.16 17.38 -6.01
C GLU A 393 2.92 16.34 -4.91
N MET A 394 3.89 15.46 -4.70
CA MET A 394 3.90 14.53 -3.58
C MET A 394 4.79 15.08 -2.46
N ALA A 395 4.32 14.98 -1.23
CA ALA A 395 5.09 15.25 -0.02
C ALA A 395 4.99 14.06 0.93
N GLU A 396 6.13 13.66 1.52
CA GLU A 396 6.17 12.66 2.58
C GLU A 396 6.42 13.34 3.93
N ILE A 397 5.52 13.10 4.88
CA ILE A 397 5.58 13.65 6.22
C ILE A 397 5.84 12.49 7.19
N PRO A 398 7.05 12.39 7.78
CA PRO A 398 7.32 11.40 8.81
C PRO A 398 6.61 11.78 10.09
N LEU A 399 5.83 10.85 10.66
CA LEU A 399 5.20 11.00 11.97
C LEU A 399 6.19 10.63 13.08
N LEU A 400 6.12 11.33 14.20
CA LEU A 400 6.98 11.12 15.35
C LEU A 400 6.39 10.02 16.25
N VAL A 401 6.84 8.79 16.03
CA VAL A 401 6.30 7.57 16.63
C VAL A 401 7.42 6.69 17.20
N VAL A 402 7.21 6.11 18.39
CA VAL A 402 8.17 5.17 19.01
C VAL A 402 7.52 3.87 19.47
N PRO A 403 8.21 2.72 19.33
CA PRO A 403 7.73 1.43 19.81
C PRO A 403 7.62 1.42 21.34
N PRO A 404 6.73 0.60 21.91
CA PRO A 404 6.71 0.39 23.36
C PRO A 404 8.00 -0.29 23.82
N VAL A 405 8.52 0.14 24.98
CA VAL A 405 9.66 -0.52 25.65
C VAL A 405 9.21 -1.21 26.94
N SER A 406 9.93 -2.25 27.36
CA SER A 406 9.68 -2.96 28.63
C SER A 406 10.42 -2.35 29.82
N ILE A 407 11.48 -1.58 29.57
CA ILE A 407 12.29 -0.96 30.62
C ILE A 407 11.52 0.24 31.18
N ASP A 408 11.53 0.37 32.51
CA ASP A 408 10.97 1.54 33.19
C ASP A 408 11.88 2.76 33.02
N ILE A 409 11.89 3.32 31.81
CA ILE A 409 12.56 4.59 31.48
C ILE A 409 11.96 5.72 32.31
N ALA A 410 10.70 5.60 32.75
CA ALA A 410 10.03 6.61 33.55
C ALA A 410 10.65 6.74 34.96
N ALA A 411 11.29 5.71 35.49
CA ALA A 411 11.98 5.78 36.78
C ALA A 411 13.34 6.52 36.72
N LEU A 412 13.90 6.77 35.54
CA LEU A 412 15.25 7.34 35.42
C LEU A 412 15.26 8.85 35.74
N SER A 413 16.27 9.28 36.50
CA SER A 413 16.62 10.70 36.70
C SER A 413 17.42 11.23 35.52
N ASP A 414 17.48 12.56 35.35
CA ASP A 414 18.24 13.21 34.29
C ASP A 414 19.72 12.78 34.30
N GLN A 415 20.34 12.72 35.49
CA GLN A 415 21.72 12.26 35.64
C GLN A 415 21.89 10.78 35.29
N ALA A 416 20.93 9.93 35.67
CA ALA A 416 20.97 8.51 35.32
C ALA A 416 20.83 8.30 33.80
N MET A 417 19.97 9.10 33.15
CA MET A 417 19.82 9.12 31.70
C MET A 417 21.12 9.55 31.00
N GLU A 418 21.75 10.64 31.46
CA GLU A 418 23.01 11.13 30.91
C GLU A 418 24.13 10.08 31.02
N ASN A 419 24.24 9.44 32.20
CA ASN A 419 25.21 8.38 32.42
C ASN A 419 24.96 7.17 31.51
N LEU A 420 23.70 6.84 31.23
CA LEU A 420 23.31 5.72 30.38
C LEU A 420 23.63 6.00 28.89
N LEU A 421 23.43 7.24 28.43
CA LEU A 421 23.87 7.70 27.11
C LEU A 421 25.40 7.70 26.95
N LEU A 422 26.15 8.10 27.99
CA LEU A 422 27.62 8.12 27.94
C LEU A 422 28.24 6.72 27.87
N LYS A 423 27.69 5.75 28.63
CA LYS A 423 28.16 4.35 28.62
C LYS A 423 28.00 3.66 27.26
N ALA A 424 27.09 4.15 26.43
CA ALA A 424 26.85 3.66 25.06
C ALA A 424 28.06 3.81 24.13
N VAL A 425 28.99 4.71 24.44
CA VAL A 425 30.15 5.03 23.59
C VAL A 425 31.32 4.07 23.86
N SER A 426 31.30 3.36 24.99
CA SER A 426 32.47 2.72 25.57
C SER A 426 32.85 1.37 24.94
N GLY A 427 32.83 1.20 23.62
CA GLY A 427 33.38 0.03 22.92
C GLY A 427 32.96 -1.35 23.46
N ASN A 428 31.85 -1.42 24.21
CA ASN A 428 31.46 -2.59 24.94
C ASN A 428 30.92 -3.62 23.95
N LYS A 429 31.40 -4.87 24.06
CA LYS A 429 30.88 -5.97 23.23
C LYS A 429 29.41 -6.31 23.55
N VAL A 430 28.93 -5.89 24.72
CA VAL A 430 27.55 -6.07 25.16
C VAL A 430 26.86 -4.71 25.18
N PRO A 431 25.74 -4.53 24.46
CA PRO A 431 24.99 -3.28 24.48
C PRO A 431 24.48 -3.00 25.89
N VAL A 432 24.60 -1.74 26.33
CA VAL A 432 24.06 -1.31 27.64
C VAL A 432 22.53 -1.38 27.64
N TYR A 433 21.95 -1.11 26.48
CA TYR A 433 20.55 -1.29 26.15
C TYR A 433 20.42 -1.54 24.66
N ASP A 434 19.43 -2.36 24.31
CA ASP A 434 19.05 -2.74 22.94
C ASP A 434 17.51 -2.71 22.94
N LEU A 435 16.96 -1.56 22.57
CA LEU A 435 15.53 -1.26 22.66
C LEU A 435 14.79 -1.63 21.38
N ASN A 436 15.50 -1.85 20.27
CA ASN A 436 14.94 -2.37 19.03
C ASN A 436 15.12 -3.89 18.85
N ALA A 437 15.85 -4.54 19.76
CA ALA A 437 16.15 -5.97 19.81
C ALA A 437 16.98 -6.48 18.60
N ASP A 438 17.90 -5.66 18.08
CA ASP A 438 18.76 -6.02 16.94
C ASP A 438 20.15 -6.55 17.35
N GLY A 439 20.41 -6.65 18.65
CA GLY A 439 21.67 -7.12 19.25
C GLY A 439 22.77 -6.07 19.28
N LYS A 440 22.49 -4.84 18.87
CA LYS A 440 23.43 -3.72 18.87
C LYS A 440 22.87 -2.57 19.69
N GLN A 441 23.73 -1.60 19.95
CA GLN A 441 23.35 -0.33 20.54
C GLN A 441 23.71 0.76 19.55
N ASP A 442 22.72 1.30 18.87
CA ASP A 442 22.90 2.27 17.80
C ASP A 442 22.04 3.55 17.98
N TYR A 443 21.90 4.32 16.90
CA TYR A 443 21.16 5.58 16.93
C TYR A 443 19.65 5.39 17.09
N LEU A 444 19.10 4.23 16.72
CA LEU A 444 17.70 3.90 16.93
C LEU A 444 17.43 3.65 18.41
N ASP A 445 18.34 2.99 19.12
CA ASP A 445 18.23 2.81 20.57
C ASP A 445 18.28 4.15 21.30
N ASP A 446 19.21 5.03 20.92
CA ASP A 446 19.29 6.40 21.45
C ASP A 446 17.98 7.17 21.20
N TYR A 447 17.43 7.06 19.99
CA TYR A 447 16.16 7.68 19.61
C TYR A 447 14.99 7.17 20.45
N ILE A 448 14.85 5.85 20.60
CA ILE A 448 13.77 5.22 21.38
C ILE A 448 13.89 5.63 22.85
N LEU A 449 15.09 5.55 23.41
CA LEU A 449 15.37 5.88 24.81
C LEU A 449 14.99 7.33 25.13
N VAL A 450 15.48 8.29 24.35
CA VAL A 450 15.24 9.72 24.59
C VAL A 450 13.76 10.07 24.34
N ALA A 451 13.13 9.48 23.34
CA ALA A 451 11.70 9.71 23.09
C ALA A 451 10.82 9.28 24.27
N HIS A 452 11.09 8.12 24.87
CA HIS A 452 10.36 7.65 26.06
C HIS A 452 10.62 8.51 27.28
N TRP A 453 11.86 8.98 27.47
CA TRP A 453 12.15 9.96 28.53
C TRP A 453 11.39 11.28 28.32
N MET A 454 11.30 11.77 27.08
CA MET A 454 10.50 12.97 26.76
C MET A 454 8.99 12.75 26.95
N LEU A 455 8.49 11.52 26.74
CA LEU A 455 7.10 11.17 27.04
C LEU A 455 6.81 11.29 28.54
N LYS A 456 7.71 10.82 29.41
CA LYS A 456 7.62 10.96 30.88
C LYS A 456 7.42 12.42 31.29
N LEU A 457 8.30 13.33 30.83
CA LEU A 457 8.28 14.73 31.23
C LEU A 457 6.94 15.45 30.95
N LYS A 458 6.17 14.97 29.98
CA LYS A 458 4.86 15.54 29.65
C LYS A 458 3.76 15.09 30.60
N THR A 459 3.83 13.86 31.07
CA THR A 459 2.90 13.32 32.07
C THR A 459 3.07 14.08 33.39
N ASP A 460 4.31 14.31 33.82
CA ASP A 460 4.59 14.95 35.11
C ASP A 460 4.17 16.43 35.14
N LYS A 461 4.31 17.16 34.03
CA LYS A 461 3.89 18.57 33.92
C LYS A 461 2.37 18.77 33.90
N HIS A 462 1.59 17.72 33.66
CA HIS A 462 0.14 17.80 33.57
C HIS A 462 -0.59 17.21 34.78
N THR A 463 0.14 16.71 35.78
CA THR A 463 -0.45 16.40 37.08
C THR A 463 -0.60 17.71 37.85
N PRO A 464 -1.81 18.30 37.97
CA PRO A 464 -2.00 19.48 38.80
C PRO A 464 -1.54 19.12 40.21
N ALA A 465 -0.68 19.97 40.80
CA ALA A 465 -0.25 19.79 42.18
C ALA A 465 -1.50 19.56 43.03
N VAL A 466 -1.64 18.34 43.56
CA VAL A 466 -2.71 18.01 44.50
C VAL A 466 -2.54 19.00 45.62
N LYS A 467 -3.43 20.00 45.70
CA LYS A 467 -3.46 20.94 46.82
C LYS A 467 -3.67 20.07 48.05
N THR A 468 -2.62 19.86 48.82
CA THR A 468 -2.70 19.20 50.11
C THR A 468 -3.67 20.02 50.94
N VAL A 469 -4.89 19.52 51.07
CA VAL A 469 -5.87 20.10 51.98
C VAL A 469 -5.30 19.87 53.37
N VAL A 470 -4.79 20.93 53.98
CA VAL A 470 -4.34 20.90 55.37
C VAL A 470 -5.58 20.56 56.21
N PRO A 471 -5.60 19.43 56.94
CA PRO A 471 -6.71 19.14 57.85
C PRO A 471 -6.75 20.24 58.92
N ARG A 472 -7.94 20.82 59.10
CA ARG A 472 -8.20 21.82 60.14
C ARG A 472 -8.23 21.22 61.52
#